data_AF-A0A7R9AH85-F1
#
_entry.id   AF-A0A7R9AH85-F1
#
_cell.length_a   1.000
_cell.length_b   1.000
_cell.length_c   1.000
_cell.angle_alpha   90.00
_cell.angle_beta   90.00
_cell.angle_gamma   90.00
#
_symmetry.space_group_name_H-M   'P 1'
#
loop_
_entity.id
_entity.type
_entity.pdbx_description
1 polymer ?
#
loop_
_entity_poly.entity_id
_entity_poly.type
_entity_poly.pdbx_seq_one_letter_code
_entity_poly.pdbx_strand_id
1 'polypeptide(L)'
;MKSATTVDAENLLSLKTDILEYYLAPILPRECGRSVPKRLKRSVGGTPSIIGGWPWQAAIYDVKRGDIICGGALIHEEWVLTATLCLTIDGTSRARNRDDLIVYLGKHYRNNSLDDEFVQQKQVSSIILHEHSNVWNYDSDIALIRLTKPAILTDRVQIVCLPTGFDLSQQNLENGKQGWVAGWGHDASDILSEELTEVEIPVLSNRKCRNDTIHFTGDPSTTRTLTLNNFCAGYGLETSFE
;
A
#
# COMPACT_ATOMS: atom_id res chain seq x y z
N MET A 1 -0.91 -19.07 -1.18
CA MET A 1 -0.55 -18.59 -2.54
C MET A 1 0.34 -17.37 -2.37
N LYS A 2 1.64 -17.44 -2.71
CA LYS A 2 2.61 -16.36 -2.43
C LYS A 2 2.48 -15.28 -3.51
N SER A 3 1.56 -14.33 -3.33
CA SER A 3 1.55 -13.11 -4.13
C SER A 3 2.79 -12.28 -3.77
N ALA A 4 3.73 -12.17 -4.70
CA ALA A 4 4.80 -11.19 -4.61
C ALA A 4 4.15 -9.81 -4.84
N THR A 5 3.85 -9.09 -3.78
CA THR A 5 3.52 -7.67 -3.89
C THR A 5 4.82 -6.93 -4.18
N THR A 6 5.00 -6.51 -5.43
CA THR A 6 6.03 -5.54 -5.79
C THR A 6 5.62 -4.21 -5.19
N VAL A 7 6.45 -3.67 -4.30
CA VAL A 7 6.28 -2.30 -3.81
C VAL A 7 7.35 -1.47 -4.51
N ASP A 8 6.99 -0.28 -4.97
CA ASP A 8 7.87 0.61 -5.71
C ASP A 8 8.73 1.44 -4.73
N ALA A 9 10.04 1.28 -4.79
CA ALA A 9 11.02 1.90 -3.91
C ALA A 9 11.72 3.12 -4.50
N GLU A 10 12.07 3.08 -5.78
CA GLU A 10 12.84 4.18 -6.39
C GLU A 10 11.93 5.28 -6.98
N ASN A 11 10.63 5.06 -7.19
CA ASN A 11 9.72 6.16 -7.54
C ASN A 11 9.32 7.06 -6.37
N LEU A 12 9.63 6.75 -5.11
CA LEU A 12 9.55 7.79 -4.06
C LEU A 12 10.61 8.90 -4.30
N LEU A 13 11.68 8.59 -5.05
CA LEU A 13 12.69 9.55 -5.51
C LEU A 13 12.38 10.17 -6.90
N SER A 14 11.53 9.56 -7.74
CA SER A 14 11.09 10.13 -9.04
C SER A 14 9.76 10.89 -8.96
N LEU A 15 8.85 10.50 -8.06
CA LEU A 15 7.76 11.35 -7.59
C LEU A 15 8.27 12.69 -7.06
N LYS A 16 9.54 12.72 -6.65
CA LYS A 16 10.27 13.90 -6.19
C LYS A 16 10.40 14.98 -7.26
N THR A 17 10.30 14.67 -8.57
CA THR A 17 10.53 15.70 -9.60
C THR A 17 9.28 16.44 -10.09
N ASP A 18 8.04 15.95 -9.90
CA ASP A 18 6.86 16.75 -10.31
C ASP A 18 5.59 16.64 -9.43
N ILE A 19 5.40 15.57 -8.63
CA ILE A 19 4.17 15.42 -7.83
C ILE A 19 4.40 15.63 -6.32
N LEU A 20 5.43 15.01 -5.74
CA LEU A 20 5.73 15.14 -4.32
C LEU A 20 6.35 16.50 -3.97
N GLU A 21 7.32 17.02 -4.73
CA GLU A 21 7.90 18.35 -4.44
C GLU A 21 6.94 19.49 -4.78
N TYR A 22 6.22 19.41 -5.91
CA TYR A 22 5.34 20.49 -6.36
C TYR A 22 4.01 20.56 -5.58
N TYR A 23 3.38 19.42 -5.25
CA TYR A 23 2.07 19.41 -4.58
C TYR A 23 2.13 19.15 -3.07
N LEU A 24 3.14 18.44 -2.56
CA LEU A 24 3.10 17.89 -1.19
C LEU A 24 4.23 18.36 -0.26
N ALA A 25 5.44 18.63 -0.75
CA ALA A 25 6.58 19.04 0.08
C ALA A 25 6.35 20.30 0.94
N PRO A 26 5.59 21.33 0.50
CA PRO A 26 5.26 22.46 1.37
C PRO A 26 4.25 22.13 2.49
N ILE A 27 3.58 20.98 2.41
CA ILE A 27 2.38 20.64 3.18
C ILE A 27 2.56 19.35 4.01
N LEU A 28 3.70 18.65 3.87
CA LEU A 28 3.94 17.43 4.65
C LEU A 28 3.96 17.76 6.16
N PRO A 29 3.12 17.10 6.97
CA PRO A 29 2.97 17.47 8.37
C PRO A 29 4.22 17.12 9.17
N ARG A 30 4.52 17.93 10.19
CA ARG A 30 5.73 17.78 11.02
C ARG A 30 5.73 16.50 11.86
N GLU A 31 4.57 15.88 12.05
CA GLU A 31 4.41 14.63 12.80
C GLU A 31 3.71 13.58 11.94
N CYS A 32 4.37 12.43 11.75
CA CYS A 32 3.90 11.32 10.93
C CYS A 32 4.39 9.99 11.51
N GLY A 33 3.85 8.86 11.03
CA GLY A 33 4.36 7.52 11.34
C GLY A 33 4.16 7.08 12.79
N ARG A 34 3.34 7.78 13.56
CA ARG A 34 3.01 7.41 14.95
C ARG A 34 1.86 6.42 14.98
N SER A 35 2.11 5.28 15.61
CA SER A 35 1.08 4.30 15.96
C SER A 35 0.97 4.28 17.50
N VAL A 36 -0.22 4.59 18.02
CA VAL A 36 -0.48 4.70 19.47
C VAL A 36 -0.43 3.34 20.16
N PRO A 37 -1.00 2.26 19.58
CA PRO A 37 -0.85 0.93 20.17
C PRO A 37 0.58 0.41 20.03
N LYS A 38 1.24 0.09 21.15
CA LYS A 38 2.56 -0.57 21.12
C LYS A 38 2.40 -1.97 20.53
N ARG A 39 3.08 -2.23 19.40
CA ARG A 39 3.11 -3.56 18.76
C ARG A 39 3.88 -4.53 19.66
N LEU A 40 3.23 -5.62 20.06
CA LEU A 40 3.75 -6.48 21.11
C LEU A 40 4.38 -7.80 20.64
N LYS A 41 4.47 -8.10 19.33
CA LYS A 41 5.11 -9.34 18.85
C LYS A 41 5.44 -9.30 17.35
N ARG A 42 6.40 -10.14 16.96
CA ARG A 42 6.70 -10.52 15.57
C ARG A 42 5.61 -11.45 15.04
N SER A 43 5.02 -11.11 13.90
CA SER A 43 3.91 -11.87 13.28
C SER A 43 4.35 -12.52 11.97
N VAL A 44 4.31 -13.85 11.94
CA VAL A 44 4.59 -14.67 10.74
C VAL A 44 3.28 -15.29 10.28
N GLY A 45 2.94 -15.13 8.99
CA GLY A 45 1.75 -15.77 8.40
C GLY A 45 0.46 -14.94 8.40
N GLY A 46 0.51 -13.67 8.80
CA GLY A 46 -0.65 -12.79 8.89
C GLY A 46 -1.44 -13.04 10.18
N THR A 47 -1.54 -12.02 11.02
CA THR A 47 -2.35 -12.07 12.25
C THR A 47 -3.32 -10.90 12.27
N PRO A 48 -4.48 -11.00 12.94
CA PRO A 48 -5.31 -9.83 13.21
C PRO A 48 -4.46 -8.72 13.85
N SER A 49 -4.54 -7.52 13.27
CA SER A 49 -3.91 -6.34 13.83
C SER A 49 -4.69 -5.87 15.05
N ILE A 50 -4.06 -5.07 15.90
CA ILE A 50 -4.79 -4.35 16.95
C ILE A 50 -5.53 -3.16 16.34
N ILE A 51 -6.72 -2.86 16.86
CA ILE A 51 -7.50 -1.68 16.45
C ILE A 51 -6.62 -0.42 16.60
N GLY A 52 -6.50 0.36 15.53
CA GLY A 52 -5.63 1.54 15.48
C GLY A 52 -4.13 1.26 15.36
N GLY A 53 -3.70 -0.01 15.15
CA GLY A 53 -2.30 -0.37 14.97
C GLY A 53 -1.67 0.16 13.67
N TRP A 54 -2.52 0.44 12.68
CA TRP A 54 -2.18 1.01 11.36
C TRP A 54 -3.06 2.23 11.07
N PRO A 55 -2.86 3.34 11.79
CA PRO A 55 -3.79 4.48 11.74
C PRO A 55 -3.78 5.23 10.40
N TRP A 56 -2.80 4.96 9.53
CA TRP A 56 -2.75 5.49 8.15
C TRP A 56 -3.42 4.58 7.12
N GLN A 57 -3.90 3.38 7.51
CA GLN A 57 -4.52 2.45 6.57
C GLN A 57 -5.81 3.05 6.00
N ALA A 58 -5.85 3.17 4.68
CA ALA A 58 -7.03 3.58 3.94
C ALA A 58 -7.65 2.37 3.22
N ALA A 59 -8.96 2.21 3.35
CA ALA A 59 -9.73 1.25 2.57
C ALA A 59 -10.41 1.97 1.41
N ILE A 60 -10.09 1.56 0.17
CA ILE A 60 -10.67 2.13 -1.04
C ILE A 60 -11.79 1.20 -1.51
N TYR A 61 -13.03 1.69 -1.45
CA TYR A 61 -14.23 0.96 -1.86
C TYR A 61 -14.65 1.37 -3.25
N ASP A 62 -15.16 0.40 -4.00
CA ASP A 62 -15.97 0.64 -5.19
C ASP A 62 -17.45 0.72 -4.76
N VAL A 63 -18.09 1.85 -5.04
CA VAL A 63 -19.47 2.12 -4.60
C VAL A 63 -20.47 1.13 -5.21
N LYS A 64 -20.23 0.68 -6.45
CA LYS A 64 -21.13 -0.25 -7.14
C LYS A 64 -20.97 -1.67 -6.60
N ARG A 65 -19.74 -2.09 -6.29
CA ARG A 65 -19.46 -3.40 -5.69
C ARG A 65 -19.83 -3.45 -4.21
N GLY A 66 -19.78 -2.30 -3.51
CA GLY A 66 -20.03 -2.22 -2.07
C GLY A 66 -18.93 -2.86 -1.22
N ASP A 67 -17.72 -3.00 -1.77
CA ASP A 67 -16.61 -3.73 -1.13
C ASP A 67 -15.26 -3.06 -1.38
N ILE A 68 -14.26 -3.41 -0.56
CA ILE A 68 -12.88 -2.94 -0.67
C ILE A 68 -12.26 -3.52 -1.94
N ILE A 69 -11.82 -2.64 -2.83
CA ILE A 69 -11.06 -3.00 -4.03
C ILE A 69 -9.55 -2.88 -3.84
N CYS A 70 -9.10 -1.97 -2.97
CA CYS A 70 -7.69 -1.73 -2.71
C CYS A 70 -7.43 -1.12 -1.33
N GLY A 71 -6.17 -1.22 -0.90
CA GLY A 71 -5.63 -0.45 0.21
C GLY A 71 -4.98 0.86 -0.25
N GLY A 72 -4.71 1.73 0.71
CA GLY A 72 -3.88 2.92 0.54
C GLY A 72 -3.31 3.38 1.88
N ALA A 73 -2.51 4.44 1.86
CA ALA A 73 -1.95 5.06 3.04
C ALA A 73 -2.26 6.56 3.06
N LEU A 74 -2.79 7.07 4.16
CA LEU A 74 -2.95 8.51 4.38
C LEU A 74 -1.57 9.13 4.59
N ILE A 75 -1.16 10.04 3.70
CA ILE A 75 0.15 10.72 3.74
C ILE A 75 0.03 12.20 4.11
N HIS A 76 -1.18 12.75 4.02
CA HIS A 76 -1.60 14.07 4.45
C HIS A 76 -3.10 14.02 4.73
N GLU A 77 -3.67 14.95 5.50
CA GLU A 77 -5.10 14.96 5.85
C GLU A 77 -6.01 14.94 4.60
N GLU A 78 -5.54 15.47 3.47
CA GLU A 78 -6.28 15.47 2.19
C GLU A 78 -5.79 14.43 1.16
N TRP A 79 -4.72 13.68 1.44
CA TRP A 79 -4.06 12.86 0.41
C TRP A 79 -3.83 11.43 0.86
N VAL A 80 -4.28 10.50 0.00
CA VAL A 80 -4.05 9.06 0.14
C VAL A 80 -3.17 8.59 -1.00
N LEU A 81 -2.09 7.90 -0.65
CA LEU A 81 -1.20 7.19 -1.56
C LEU A 81 -1.73 5.77 -1.82
N THR A 82 -1.73 5.35 -3.07
CA THR A 82 -2.14 4.00 -3.49
C THR A 82 -1.44 3.62 -4.80
N ALA A 83 -1.84 2.53 -5.42
CA ALA A 83 -1.34 2.07 -6.72
C ALA A 83 -2.16 2.67 -7.88
N THR A 84 -1.55 2.88 -9.03
CA THR A 84 -2.27 3.25 -10.27
C THR A 84 -3.28 2.17 -10.64
N LEU A 85 -2.91 0.89 -10.53
CA LEU A 85 -3.78 -0.24 -10.86
C LEU A 85 -5.08 -0.27 -10.03
N CYS A 86 -5.06 0.28 -8.82
CA CYS A 86 -6.25 0.43 -7.99
C CYS A 86 -7.27 1.42 -8.55
N LEU A 87 -6.79 2.41 -9.31
CA LEU A 87 -7.57 3.56 -9.76
C LEU A 87 -7.81 3.55 -11.26
N THR A 88 -7.29 2.58 -12.00
CA THR A 88 -7.55 2.39 -13.43
C THR A 88 -8.65 1.38 -13.69
N ILE A 89 -9.30 1.50 -14.84
CA ILE A 89 -10.26 0.50 -15.32
C ILE A 89 -9.47 -0.70 -15.80
N ASP A 90 -9.89 -1.90 -15.38
CA ASP A 90 -9.22 -3.17 -15.67
C ASP A 90 -8.83 -3.29 -17.15
N GLY A 91 -7.54 -3.58 -17.39
CA GLY A 91 -6.98 -3.71 -18.75
C GLY A 91 -6.74 -2.39 -19.49
N THR A 92 -6.82 -1.24 -18.82
CA THR A 92 -6.60 0.08 -19.45
C THR A 92 -5.75 1.00 -18.57
N SER A 93 -5.12 2.01 -19.18
CA SER A 93 -4.44 3.10 -18.46
C SER A 93 -5.38 4.26 -18.06
N ARG A 94 -6.70 4.08 -18.20
CA ARG A 94 -7.67 5.14 -17.94
C ARG A 94 -8.13 5.10 -16.49
N ALA A 95 -8.09 6.24 -15.81
CA ALA A 95 -8.64 6.38 -14.46
C ALA A 95 -10.15 6.02 -14.44
N ARG A 96 -10.59 5.37 -13.35
CA ARG A 96 -11.99 5.17 -13.01
C ARG A 96 -12.66 6.52 -12.73
N ASN A 97 -14.00 6.53 -12.71
CA ASN A 97 -14.70 7.72 -12.25
C ASN A 97 -14.47 7.88 -10.74
N ARG A 98 -14.06 9.08 -10.30
CA ARG A 98 -13.88 9.40 -8.88
C ARG A 98 -15.15 9.18 -8.06
N ASP A 99 -16.32 9.38 -8.66
CA ASP A 99 -17.62 9.24 -7.98
C ASP A 99 -17.99 7.76 -7.75
N ASP A 100 -17.28 6.83 -8.38
CA ASP A 100 -17.41 5.39 -8.13
C ASP A 100 -16.57 4.94 -6.93
N LEU A 101 -15.81 5.83 -6.27
CA LEU A 101 -14.89 5.51 -5.19
C LEU A 101 -15.25 6.21 -3.88
N ILE A 102 -15.10 5.48 -2.77
CA ILE A 102 -15.15 6.03 -1.41
C ILE A 102 -13.91 5.56 -0.65
N VAL A 103 -13.30 6.47 0.10
CA VAL A 103 -12.20 6.14 1.01
C VAL A 103 -12.71 6.09 2.44
N TYR A 104 -12.43 4.99 3.14
CA TYR A 104 -12.64 4.90 4.58
C TYR A 104 -11.31 4.89 5.33
N LEU A 105 -11.26 5.65 6.42
CA LEU A 105 -10.12 5.75 7.34
C LEU A 105 -10.53 5.26 8.72
N GLY A 106 -9.59 4.69 9.48
CA GLY A 106 -9.82 4.21 10.84
C GLY A 106 -10.63 2.91 10.94
N LYS A 107 -10.90 2.23 9.82
CA LYS A 107 -11.58 0.92 9.82
C LYS A 107 -10.66 -0.15 10.39
N HIS A 108 -11.26 -1.07 11.16
CA HIS A 108 -10.64 -2.34 11.53
C HIS A 108 -11.33 -3.52 10.84
N TYR A 109 -12.67 -3.52 10.76
CA TYR A 109 -13.45 -4.55 10.10
C TYR A 109 -13.69 -4.22 8.61
N ARG A 110 -13.69 -5.24 7.75
CA ARG A 110 -13.93 -5.13 6.29
C ARG A 110 -15.37 -4.75 5.96
N ASN A 111 -16.31 -5.06 6.83
CA ASN A 111 -17.73 -4.80 6.57
C ASN A 111 -18.00 -3.34 6.17
N ASN A 112 -18.99 -3.13 5.30
CA ASN A 112 -19.41 -1.79 4.89
C ASN A 112 -20.30 -1.10 5.95
N SER A 113 -20.24 -1.54 7.21
CA SER A 113 -21.00 -0.91 8.28
C SER A 113 -20.28 0.35 8.78
N LEU A 114 -21.10 1.37 9.09
CA LEU A 114 -20.72 2.60 9.77
C LEU A 114 -20.96 2.52 11.29
N ASP A 115 -21.22 1.32 11.84
CA ASP A 115 -21.49 1.13 13.28
C ASP A 115 -20.26 1.43 14.18
N ASP A 116 -19.11 1.79 13.58
CA ASP A 116 -17.91 2.25 14.28
C ASP A 116 -17.78 3.78 14.18
N GLU A 117 -18.03 4.46 15.30
CA GLU A 117 -18.01 5.93 15.42
C GLU A 117 -16.65 6.58 15.09
N PHE A 118 -15.56 5.80 15.11
CA PHE A 118 -14.22 6.30 14.80
C PHE A 118 -13.89 6.26 13.29
N VAL A 119 -14.74 5.62 12.49
CA VAL A 119 -14.55 5.49 11.05
C VAL A 119 -14.91 6.79 10.34
N GLN A 120 -14.03 7.24 9.46
CA GLN A 120 -14.28 8.41 8.63
C GLN A 120 -14.47 8.00 7.17
N GLN A 121 -15.67 8.25 6.65
CA GLN A 121 -15.97 8.15 5.22
C GLN A 121 -15.55 9.44 4.50
N LYS A 122 -14.81 9.32 3.41
CA LYS A 122 -14.28 10.44 2.62
C LYS A 122 -14.58 10.25 1.13
N GLN A 123 -15.17 11.27 0.53
CA GLN A 123 -15.42 11.33 -0.90
C GLN A 123 -14.15 11.71 -1.67
N VAL A 124 -14.00 11.19 -2.88
CA VAL A 124 -12.83 11.45 -3.74
C VAL A 124 -13.06 12.71 -4.57
N SER A 125 -12.19 13.71 -4.39
CA SER A 125 -12.19 14.95 -5.19
C SER A 125 -11.47 14.77 -6.53
N SER A 126 -10.34 14.06 -6.54
CA SER A 126 -9.58 13.80 -7.77
C SER A 126 -8.69 12.57 -7.63
N ILE A 127 -8.42 11.95 -8.78
CA ILE A 127 -7.46 10.86 -8.96
C ILE A 127 -6.28 11.41 -9.75
N ILE A 128 -5.06 11.16 -9.28
CA ILE A 128 -3.82 11.54 -9.96
C ILE A 128 -3.02 10.27 -10.18
N LEU A 129 -2.96 9.82 -11.44
CA LEU A 129 -2.12 8.68 -11.83
C LEU A 129 -0.69 9.19 -12.10
N HIS A 130 0.31 8.35 -11.84
CA HIS A 130 1.67 8.69 -12.22
C HIS A 130 1.78 8.75 -13.75
N GLU A 131 2.42 9.79 -14.29
CA GLU A 131 2.49 10.03 -15.74
C GLU A 131 3.26 8.94 -16.49
N HIS A 132 4.21 8.29 -15.81
CA HIS A 132 4.98 7.18 -16.33
C HIS A 132 4.43 5.80 -15.91
N SER A 133 3.24 5.75 -15.31
CA SER A 133 2.62 4.49 -14.94
C SER A 133 2.37 3.63 -16.18
N ASN A 134 2.76 2.37 -16.10
CA ASN A 134 2.53 1.41 -17.16
C ASN A 134 1.83 0.17 -16.61
N VAL A 135 0.54 0.08 -16.93
CA VAL A 135 -0.35 -1.00 -16.47
C VAL A 135 0.00 -2.38 -17.02
N TRP A 136 0.89 -2.48 -18.00
CA TRP A 136 1.30 -3.75 -18.61
C TRP A 136 2.52 -4.37 -17.94
N ASN A 137 3.43 -3.54 -17.42
CA ASN A 137 4.65 -4.01 -16.75
C ASN A 137 4.74 -3.56 -15.28
N TYR A 138 3.69 -2.91 -14.75
CA TYR A 138 3.58 -2.41 -13.38
C TYR A 138 4.69 -1.44 -12.96
N ASP A 139 5.38 -0.84 -13.94
CA ASP A 139 6.37 0.18 -13.67
C ASP A 139 5.69 1.48 -13.28
N SER A 140 6.21 2.15 -12.26
CA SER A 140 5.62 3.36 -11.68
C SER A 140 4.15 3.19 -11.27
N ASP A 141 3.81 2.05 -10.68
CA ASP A 141 2.47 1.75 -10.17
C ASP A 141 2.17 2.47 -8.85
N ILE A 142 2.10 3.80 -8.93
CA ILE A 142 1.83 4.70 -7.81
C ILE A 142 0.83 5.77 -8.23
N ALA A 143 -0.07 6.15 -7.32
CA ALA A 143 -1.10 7.15 -7.58
C ALA A 143 -1.54 7.85 -6.30
N LEU A 144 -2.18 8.99 -6.46
CA LEU A 144 -2.77 9.77 -5.37
C LEU A 144 -4.28 9.91 -5.53
N ILE A 145 -4.97 9.80 -4.40
CA ILE A 145 -6.34 10.25 -4.22
C ILE A 145 -6.32 11.55 -3.42
N ARG A 146 -7.00 12.58 -3.93
CA ARG A 146 -7.34 13.77 -3.13
C ARG A 146 -8.72 13.60 -2.52
N LEU A 147 -8.82 13.79 -1.21
CA LEU A 147 -10.08 13.76 -0.47
C LEU A 147 -10.83 15.09 -0.63
N THR A 148 -12.15 15.04 -0.67
CA THR A 148 -13.02 16.24 -0.77
C THR A 148 -13.01 17.08 0.50
N LYS A 149 -12.78 16.44 1.65
CA LYS A 149 -12.62 17.09 2.95
C LYS A 149 -11.42 16.46 3.67
N PRO A 150 -10.62 17.26 4.41
CA PRO A 150 -9.54 16.74 5.23
C PRO A 150 -10.00 15.63 6.19
N ALA A 151 -9.13 14.65 6.42
CA ALA A 151 -9.21 13.70 7.51
C ALA A 151 -9.03 14.40 8.86
N ILE A 152 -9.80 13.97 9.85
CA ILE A 152 -9.62 14.43 11.23
C ILE A 152 -8.62 13.48 11.87
N LEU A 153 -7.45 13.96 12.27
CA LEU A 153 -6.45 13.10 12.89
C LEU A 153 -6.91 12.68 14.30
N THR A 154 -6.84 11.38 14.60
CA THR A 154 -7.26 10.73 15.85
C THR A 154 -6.33 9.56 16.17
N ASP A 155 -6.51 8.87 17.30
CA ASP A 155 -5.70 7.68 17.62
C ASP A 155 -5.86 6.53 16.60
N ARG A 156 -6.95 6.52 15.82
CA ARG A 156 -7.19 5.53 14.74
C ARG A 156 -6.96 6.08 13.33
N VAL A 157 -6.72 7.38 13.19
CA VAL A 157 -6.50 8.06 11.90
C VAL A 157 -5.29 8.98 12.01
N GLN A 158 -4.16 8.56 11.46
CA GLN A 158 -2.90 9.32 11.44
C GLN A 158 -2.29 9.22 10.05
N ILE A 159 -1.31 10.06 9.77
CA ILE A 159 -0.57 10.00 8.50
C ILE A 159 0.70 9.15 8.65
N VAL A 160 1.09 8.46 7.58
CA VAL A 160 2.39 7.79 7.49
C VAL A 160 3.47 8.77 7.01
N CYS A 161 4.71 8.57 7.46
CA CYS A 161 5.83 9.31 6.91
C CYS A 161 6.14 8.85 5.50
N LEU A 162 6.35 9.81 4.60
CA LEU A 162 7.04 9.53 3.36
C LEU A 162 8.54 9.46 3.64
N PRO A 163 9.24 8.47 3.08
CA PRO A 163 10.69 8.39 3.24
C PRO A 163 11.35 9.53 2.46
N THR A 164 12.36 10.17 3.05
CA THR A 164 13.04 11.33 2.46
C THR A 164 14.53 11.04 2.25
N GLY A 165 15.11 11.51 1.14
CA GLY A 165 16.55 11.43 0.90
C GLY A 165 17.14 10.02 0.76
N PHE A 166 18.36 9.84 1.29
CA PHE A 166 19.18 8.59 1.24
C PHE A 166 18.57 7.40 2.01
N ASP A 167 17.51 7.61 2.81
CA ASP A 167 16.84 6.55 3.58
C ASP A 167 16.19 5.48 2.69
N LEU A 168 15.84 5.83 1.45
CA LEU A 168 15.23 4.92 0.48
C LEU A 168 16.23 3.94 -0.14
N SER A 169 17.42 4.40 -0.52
CA SER A 169 18.25 3.65 -1.48
C SER A 169 19.29 2.73 -0.86
N GLN A 170 19.53 2.79 0.45
CA GLN A 170 20.57 1.93 1.05
C GLN A 170 20.20 1.26 2.36
N GLN A 171 19.47 1.85 3.31
CA GLN A 171 19.31 1.24 4.66
C GLN A 171 17.97 0.54 4.91
N ASN A 172 16.85 1.12 4.46
CA ASN A 172 15.52 0.55 4.74
C ASN A 172 15.15 -0.61 3.81
N LEU A 173 15.82 -0.70 2.66
CA LEU A 173 15.59 -1.71 1.63
C LEU A 173 16.74 -2.73 1.51
N GLU A 174 17.61 -2.82 2.52
CA GLU A 174 18.64 -3.87 2.55
C GLU A 174 17.98 -5.25 2.62
N ASN A 175 18.55 -6.21 1.91
CA ASN A 175 18.08 -7.59 1.94
C ASN A 175 18.04 -8.13 3.38
N GLY A 176 16.87 -8.61 3.81
CA GLY A 176 16.61 -9.13 5.15
C GLY A 176 16.01 -8.11 6.13
N LYS A 177 15.99 -6.81 5.79
CA LYS A 177 15.30 -5.79 6.60
C LYS A 177 13.82 -6.11 6.69
N GLN A 178 13.28 -6.04 7.89
CA GLN A 178 11.87 -6.34 8.11
C GLN A 178 11.02 -5.11 7.78
N GLY A 179 9.98 -5.34 7.00
CA GLY A 179 8.90 -4.41 6.76
C GLY A 179 7.58 -5.07 7.16
N TRP A 180 6.52 -4.27 7.16
CA TRP A 180 5.19 -4.73 7.53
C TRP A 180 4.21 -4.43 6.41
N VAL A 181 3.27 -5.34 6.20
CA VAL A 181 2.12 -5.17 5.31
C VAL A 181 0.87 -5.34 6.14
N ALA A 182 -0.09 -4.42 5.98
CA ALA A 182 -1.40 -4.49 6.61
C ALA A 182 -2.52 -4.39 5.57
N GLY A 183 -3.58 -5.17 5.73
CA GLY A 183 -4.72 -5.15 4.82
C GLY A 183 -5.82 -6.16 5.16
N TRP A 184 -6.90 -6.10 4.37
CA TRP A 184 -8.04 -7.03 4.44
C TRP A 184 -7.99 -8.05 3.30
N GLY A 185 -6.78 -8.42 2.89
CA GLY A 185 -6.54 -9.36 1.80
C GLY A 185 -6.87 -10.80 2.18
N HIS A 186 -6.61 -11.69 1.23
CA HIS A 186 -6.71 -13.12 1.46
C HIS A 186 -5.62 -13.58 2.44
N ASP A 187 -6.00 -14.43 3.38
CA ASP A 187 -5.07 -15.11 4.28
C ASP A 187 -4.36 -16.29 3.55
N ALA A 188 -3.57 -17.05 4.30
CA ALA A 188 -2.84 -18.21 3.75
C ALA A 188 -3.76 -19.31 3.19
N SER A 189 -5.03 -19.34 3.62
CA SER A 189 -6.09 -20.27 3.20
C SER A 189 -6.95 -19.72 2.06
N ASP A 190 -6.56 -18.59 1.47
CA ASP A 190 -7.28 -17.90 0.39
C ASP A 190 -8.65 -17.34 0.83
N ILE A 191 -8.83 -17.11 2.13
CA ILE A 191 -10.06 -16.54 2.69
C ILE A 191 -9.85 -15.04 2.92
N LEU A 192 -10.80 -14.22 2.48
CA LEU A 192 -10.79 -12.79 2.76
C LEU A 192 -10.88 -12.53 4.26
N SER A 193 -9.97 -11.71 4.77
CA SER A 193 -9.97 -11.36 6.19
C SER A 193 -11.07 -10.35 6.51
N GLU A 194 -11.94 -10.70 7.47
CA GLU A 194 -12.96 -9.78 8.02
C GLU A 194 -12.34 -8.68 8.89
N GLU A 195 -11.19 -8.94 9.49
CA GLU A 195 -10.41 -8.00 10.29
C GLU A 195 -9.17 -7.52 9.53
N LEU A 196 -8.70 -6.32 9.85
CA LEU A 196 -7.42 -5.83 9.33
C LEU A 196 -6.32 -6.73 9.87
N THR A 197 -5.59 -7.41 8.99
CA THR A 197 -4.45 -8.24 9.36
C THR A 197 -3.13 -7.52 9.11
N GLU A 198 -2.08 -7.98 9.79
CA GLU A 198 -0.71 -7.50 9.62
C GLU A 198 0.26 -8.68 9.49
N VAL A 199 1.30 -8.51 8.69
CA VAL A 199 2.40 -9.48 8.55
C VAL A 199 3.73 -8.76 8.45
N GLU A 200 4.74 -9.29 9.16
CA GLU A 200 6.12 -8.84 9.06
C GLU A 200 6.87 -9.71 8.04
N ILE A 201 7.46 -9.07 7.03
CA ILE A 201 8.15 -9.72 5.92
C ILE A 201 9.52 -9.08 5.64
N PRO A 202 10.54 -9.87 5.28
CA PRO A 202 11.85 -9.33 4.91
C PRO A 202 11.86 -8.78 3.49
N VAL A 203 12.62 -7.72 3.27
CA VAL A 203 13.03 -7.28 1.93
C VAL A 203 13.93 -8.34 1.30
N LEU A 204 13.71 -8.61 0.01
CA LEU A 204 14.49 -9.54 -0.79
C LEU A 204 15.34 -8.77 -1.79
N SER A 205 16.58 -9.21 -1.97
CA SER A 205 17.42 -8.71 -3.06
C SER A 205 16.75 -8.95 -4.42
N ASN A 206 16.88 -7.98 -5.34
CA ASN A 206 16.34 -8.09 -6.70
C ASN A 206 16.84 -9.34 -7.43
N ARG A 207 18.04 -9.84 -7.11
CA ARG A 207 18.55 -11.12 -7.61
C ARG A 207 17.72 -12.31 -7.11
N LYS A 208 17.47 -12.40 -5.80
CA LYS A 208 16.65 -13.48 -5.23
C LYS A 208 15.23 -13.40 -5.75
N CYS A 209 14.67 -12.20 -5.84
CA CYS A 209 13.33 -12.01 -6.39
C CYS A 209 13.20 -12.48 -7.85
N ARG A 210 14.13 -12.09 -8.73
CA ARG A 210 14.11 -12.57 -10.13
C ARG A 210 14.17 -14.10 -10.23
N ASN A 211 15.00 -14.74 -9.43
CA ASN A 211 15.13 -16.20 -9.44
C ASN A 211 13.85 -16.89 -8.95
N ASP A 212 13.30 -16.43 -7.82
CA ASP A 212 12.07 -17.00 -7.25
C ASP A 212 10.89 -16.79 -8.22
N THR A 213 10.77 -15.63 -8.88
CA THR A 213 9.70 -15.36 -9.86
C THR A 213 9.76 -16.31 -11.06
N ILE A 214 10.94 -16.55 -11.65
CA ILE A 214 11.10 -17.55 -12.75
C ILE A 214 10.60 -18.92 -12.29
N HIS A 215 10.92 -19.30 -11.05
CA HIS A 215 10.54 -20.60 -10.51
C HIS A 215 9.02 -20.71 -10.29
N PHE A 216 8.34 -19.65 -9.86
CA PHE A 216 6.89 -19.67 -9.64
C PHE A 216 6.07 -19.65 -10.94
N THR A 217 6.52 -18.91 -11.96
CA THR A 217 5.76 -18.74 -13.21
C THR A 217 6.12 -19.77 -14.28
N GLY A 218 7.31 -20.38 -14.19
CA GLY A 218 7.85 -21.27 -15.23
C GLY A 218 8.20 -20.55 -16.54
N ASP A 219 8.09 -19.22 -16.58
CA ASP A 219 8.32 -18.40 -17.76
C ASP A 219 9.45 -17.38 -17.49
N PRO A 220 10.62 -17.53 -18.14
CA PRO A 220 11.72 -16.57 -18.03
C PRO A 220 11.34 -15.14 -18.43
N SER A 221 10.31 -14.98 -19.27
CA SER A 221 9.83 -13.69 -19.74
C SER A 221 9.13 -12.86 -18.65
N THR A 222 8.67 -13.48 -17.56
CA THR A 222 8.07 -12.78 -16.40
C THR A 222 9.10 -12.06 -15.53
N THR A 223 10.40 -12.22 -15.81
CA THR A 223 11.47 -11.39 -15.20
C THR A 223 11.55 -9.98 -15.77
N ARG A 224 10.85 -9.70 -16.88
CA ARG A 224 10.81 -8.38 -17.52
C ARG A 224 10.13 -7.29 -16.67
N THR A 225 9.56 -7.65 -15.53
CA THR A 225 8.66 -6.82 -14.73
C THR A 225 9.32 -6.23 -13.48
N LEU A 226 10.56 -6.57 -13.15
CA LEU A 226 11.30 -5.96 -12.03
C LEU A 226 12.18 -4.83 -12.54
N THR A 227 11.67 -3.61 -12.51
CA THR A 227 12.43 -2.41 -12.89
C THR A 227 13.27 -1.92 -11.70
N LEU A 228 14.10 -0.89 -11.92
CA LEU A 228 14.80 -0.21 -10.83
C LEU A 228 13.84 0.43 -9.82
N ASN A 229 12.61 0.73 -10.26
CA ASN A 229 11.58 1.29 -9.41
C ASN A 229 11.00 0.25 -8.45
N ASN A 230 11.11 -1.06 -8.70
CA ASN A 230 10.51 -2.05 -7.82
C ASN A 230 11.51 -2.67 -6.82
N PHE A 231 11.00 -3.01 -5.62
CA PHE A 231 11.63 -3.97 -4.72
C PHE A 231 10.69 -5.13 -4.40
N CYS A 232 11.25 -6.19 -3.83
CA CYS A 232 10.48 -7.36 -3.41
C CYS A 232 10.60 -7.57 -1.91
N ALA A 233 9.55 -8.14 -1.32
CA ALA A 233 9.57 -8.60 0.06
C ALA A 233 8.79 -9.91 0.18
N GLY A 234 9.15 -10.71 1.18
CA GLY A 234 8.48 -11.97 1.48
C GLY A 234 9.43 -13.10 1.85
N TYR A 235 8.83 -14.21 2.28
CA TYR A 235 9.54 -15.44 2.59
C TYR A 235 9.68 -16.26 1.30
N GLY A 236 10.88 -16.26 0.69
CA GLY A 236 11.17 -16.95 -0.58
C GLY A 236 10.97 -18.47 -0.54
N LEU A 237 11.37 -19.19 -1.59
CA LEU A 237 11.21 -20.66 -1.67
C LEU A 237 12.06 -21.44 -0.66
N GLU A 238 13.17 -20.86 -0.18
CA GLU A 238 14.11 -21.51 0.75
C GLU A 238 13.71 -21.43 2.23
N THR A 239 12.61 -20.76 2.57
CA THR A 239 12.06 -20.82 3.92
C THR A 239 10.96 -21.87 3.93
N SER A 240 11.34 -23.14 3.77
CA SER A 240 10.61 -24.23 4.39
C SER A 240 10.72 -24.00 5.90
N PHE A 241 9.59 -23.72 6.55
CA PHE A 241 9.51 -23.79 7.99
C PHE A 241 9.76 -25.25 8.38
N GLU A 242 10.97 -25.55 8.86
CA GLU A 242 11.19 -26.64 9.81
C GLU A 242 10.82 -26.17 11.22
#